data_AF-A0AAD7K8R1-F1
#
_entry.id   AF-A0AAD7K8R1-F1
#
_cell.length_a   1.000
_cell.length_b   1.000
_cell.length_c   1.000
_cell.angle_alpha   90.00
_cell.angle_beta   90.00
_cell.angle_gamma   90.00
#
_symmetry.space_group_name_H-M   'P 1'
#
loop_
_entity.id
_entity.type
_entity.pdbx_description
1 polymer ?
#
loop_
_entity_poly.entity_id
_entity_poly.type
_entity_poly.pdbx_seq_one_letter_code
_entity_poly.pdbx_strand_id
1 'polypeptide(L)'
;MFSCPGILISQGSQRVFTKIIKGRRSKPFRKITFINLDRIRCSVQEVSDYIPTDEMIWKSIRSTNLRRLHRELFWRSIHNTFRVGDFWTHIDNLEPTAACPTCSVPESLEHIAMECDASGAKLIWKLTEELWAMKYSNWPTLNWGLILGCCGLAEFRDEKGKTKEGSRRLYRIIVSESAYTIWKLRNDRRISRGGAPASDEEIMNKWKYTINQRLQVDITLANRPLKGKRPALAPQLVITTWSGTLDNERNLPANWLREPRVLVGNRAFPQTPLRR
;
A
#
# COMPACT_ATOMS: atom_id res chain seq x y z
N MET A 1 31.09 -1.70 20.81
CA MET A 1 32.44 -1.32 20.33
C MET A 1 32.89 -2.33 19.30
N PHE A 2 33.20 -1.91 18.07
CA PHE A 2 34.20 -2.45 17.13
C PHE A 2 34.01 -1.69 15.82
N SER A 3 34.52 -0.46 15.84
CA SER A 3 34.57 0.45 14.70
C SER A 3 36.05 0.79 14.48
N CYS A 4 36.90 -0.21 14.22
CA CYS A 4 38.33 0.05 13.99
C CYS A 4 38.58 0.31 12.50
N PRO A 5 39.00 1.53 12.11
CA PRO A 5 39.71 1.70 10.85
C PRO A 5 41.01 0.89 10.91
N GLY A 6 41.27 0.04 9.92
CA GLY A 6 42.53 -0.73 9.84
C GLY A 6 42.41 -2.24 10.09
N ILE A 7 41.21 -2.84 10.00
CA ILE A 7 41.06 -4.30 10.13
C ILE A 7 41.86 -5.02 9.03
N LEU A 8 42.65 -6.03 9.41
CA LEU A 8 43.39 -6.87 8.47
C LEU A 8 42.40 -7.66 7.60
N ILE A 9 42.70 -7.78 6.30
CA ILE A 9 41.82 -8.46 5.34
C ILE A 9 41.56 -9.92 5.76
N SER A 10 42.58 -10.57 6.32
CA SER A 10 42.53 -11.95 6.81
C SER A 10 41.61 -12.15 8.02
N GLN A 11 41.26 -11.10 8.77
CA GLN A 11 40.45 -11.17 9.98
C GLN A 11 39.01 -10.67 9.80
N GLY A 12 38.66 -10.14 8.64
CA GLY A 12 37.32 -9.63 8.36
C GLY A 12 36.48 -10.58 7.51
N SER A 13 35.17 -10.56 7.73
CA SER A 13 34.20 -11.17 6.80
C SER A 13 33.58 -10.10 5.90
N GLN A 14 33.02 -10.50 4.76
CA GLN A 14 32.30 -9.58 3.86
C GLN A 14 31.26 -8.72 4.61
N ARG A 15 30.57 -9.30 5.61
CA ARG A 15 29.61 -8.58 6.45
C ARG A 15 30.26 -7.46 7.28
N VAL A 16 31.43 -7.72 7.86
CA VAL A 16 32.21 -6.75 8.64
C VAL A 16 32.73 -5.63 7.74
N PHE A 17 33.36 -5.97 6.61
CA PHE A 17 33.86 -4.99 5.64
C PHE A 17 32.73 -4.11 5.11
N THR A 18 31.60 -4.70 4.73
CA THR A 18 30.43 -3.95 4.26
C THR A 18 29.91 -2.99 5.32
N LYS A 19 29.88 -3.39 6.59
CA LYS A 19 29.47 -2.52 7.71
C LYS A 19 30.42 -1.34 7.89
N ILE A 20 31.73 -1.58 7.83
CA ILE A 20 32.77 -0.54 7.95
C ILE A 20 32.68 0.44 6.76
N ILE A 21 32.61 -0.05 5.53
CA ILE A 21 32.49 0.80 4.32
C ILE A 21 31.22 1.65 4.39
N LYS A 22 30.10 1.06 4.79
CA LYS A 22 28.83 1.78 4.97
C LYS A 22 28.87 2.79 6.12
N GLY A 23 29.66 2.53 7.16
CA GLY A 23 29.86 3.46 8.28
C GLY A 23 30.80 4.62 7.95
N ARG A 24 31.76 4.42 7.02
CA ARG A 24 32.69 5.46 6.56
C ARG A 24 32.09 6.43 5.55
N ARG A 25 31.12 5.97 4.75
CA ARG A 25 30.42 6.84 3.79
C ARG A 25 29.32 7.61 4.53
N SER A 26 29.36 8.93 4.48
CA SER A 26 28.20 9.74 4.86
C SER A 26 27.04 9.37 3.92
N LYS A 27 25.85 9.16 4.48
CA LYS A 27 24.66 8.90 3.66
C LYS A 27 24.34 10.19 2.91
N PRO A 28 24.18 10.16 1.57
CA PRO A 28 23.87 11.37 0.83
C PRO A 28 22.54 11.94 1.32
N PHE A 29 22.55 13.23 1.65
CA PHE A 29 21.33 13.94 2.04
C PHE A 29 20.40 14.03 0.83
N ARG A 30 19.17 13.55 0.99
CA ARG A 30 18.14 13.60 -0.06
C ARG A 30 16.96 14.42 0.45
N LYS A 31 16.91 15.70 0.08
CA LYS A 31 15.86 16.65 0.48
C LYS A 31 14.45 16.07 0.34
N ILE A 32 14.15 15.46 -0.81
CA ILE A 32 12.83 14.88 -1.10
C ILE A 32 12.43 13.76 -0.13
N THR A 33 13.41 12.96 0.32
CA THR A 33 13.15 11.85 1.26
C THR A 33 12.75 12.40 2.61
N PHE A 34 13.42 13.46 3.09
CA PHE A 34 13.06 14.13 4.34
C PHE A 34 11.67 14.76 4.27
N ILE A 35 11.37 15.47 3.18
CA ILE A 35 10.03 16.04 2.97
C ILE A 35 8.95 14.96 3.03
N ASN A 36 9.15 13.82 2.39
CA ASN A 36 8.19 12.72 2.43
C ASN A 36 8.09 12.07 3.82
N LEU A 37 9.20 11.95 4.56
CA LEU A 37 9.18 11.47 5.95
C LEU A 37 8.40 12.42 6.87
N ASP A 38 8.56 13.73 6.71
CA ASP A 38 7.83 14.73 7.47
C ASP A 38 6.34 14.75 7.12
N ARG A 39 6.00 14.64 5.83
CA ARG A 39 4.61 14.45 5.39
C ARG A 39 3.97 13.23 6.06
N ILE A 40 4.67 12.09 6.10
CA ILE A 40 4.19 10.89 6.79
C ILE A 40 3.97 11.17 8.28
N ARG A 41 4.89 11.88 8.94
CA ARG A 41 4.76 12.23 10.36
C ARG A 41 3.50 13.04 10.64
N CYS A 42 3.30 14.13 9.91
CA CYS A 42 2.14 14.99 10.07
C CYS A 42 0.84 14.19 9.86
N SER A 43 0.76 13.44 8.75
CA SER A 43 -0.45 12.69 8.42
C SER A 43 -0.74 11.53 9.38
N VAL A 44 0.29 10.88 9.94
CA VAL A 44 0.09 9.84 10.98
C VAL A 44 -0.32 10.47 12.31
N GLN A 45 0.25 11.62 12.66
CA GLN A 45 -0.10 12.33 13.89
C GLN A 45 -1.57 12.74 13.90
N GLU A 46 -2.09 13.21 12.77
CA GLU A 46 -3.51 13.57 12.60
C GLU A 46 -4.46 12.38 12.84
N VAL A 47 -4.03 11.15 12.53
CA VAL A 47 -4.88 9.96 12.60
C VAL A 47 -4.69 9.16 13.89
N SER A 48 -3.50 9.17 14.48
CA SER A 48 -3.10 8.22 15.52
C SER A 48 -2.59 8.86 16.81
N ASP A 49 -2.61 10.19 16.91
CA ASP A 49 -2.19 10.98 18.08
C ASP A 49 -0.75 10.69 18.54
N TYR A 50 0.13 10.26 17.64
CA TYR A 50 1.57 10.11 17.91
C TYR A 50 2.41 10.42 16.68
N ILE A 51 3.67 10.82 16.92
CA ILE A 51 4.62 11.14 15.86
C ILE A 51 5.56 9.95 15.66
N PRO A 52 5.57 9.31 14.47
CA PRO A 52 6.46 8.18 14.19
C PRO A 52 7.92 8.63 13.98
N THR A 53 8.86 7.82 14.46
CA THR A 53 10.29 8.00 14.13
C THR A 53 10.59 7.49 12.71
N ASP A 54 11.71 7.91 12.11
CA ASP A 54 12.15 7.40 10.80
C ASP A 54 12.24 5.87 10.80
N GLU A 55 12.77 5.30 11.88
CA GLU A 55 12.94 3.87 12.06
C GLU A 55 11.59 3.14 12.06
N MET A 56 10.58 3.72 12.71
CA MET A 56 9.21 3.19 12.67
C MET A 56 8.65 3.22 11.25
N ILE A 57 8.83 4.33 10.53
CA ILE A 57 8.40 4.46 9.12
C ILE A 57 9.06 3.39 8.25
N TRP A 58 10.39 3.25 8.30
CA TRP A 58 11.11 2.26 7.49
C TRP A 58 10.79 0.81 7.89
N LYS A 59 10.59 0.54 9.18
CA LYS A 59 10.18 -0.78 9.68
C LYS A 59 8.75 -1.12 9.24
N SER A 60 7.87 -0.13 9.19
CA SER A 60 6.47 -0.29 8.77
C SER A 60 6.39 -0.88 7.36
N ILE A 61 7.15 -0.33 6.40
CA ILE A 61 7.21 -0.79 4.99
C ILE A 61 7.65 -2.26 4.90
N ARG A 62 8.43 -2.75 5.86
CA ARG A 62 8.95 -4.13 5.86
C ARG A 62 7.99 -5.17 6.43
N SER A 63 6.80 -4.80 6.90
CA SER A 63 5.94 -5.79 7.54
C SER A 63 5.42 -6.86 6.58
N THR A 64 5.19 -8.03 7.18
CA THR A 64 4.72 -9.27 6.54
C THR A 64 3.38 -9.12 5.85
N ASN A 65 2.56 -8.14 6.25
CA ASN A 65 1.26 -7.90 5.63
C ASN A 65 1.36 -7.25 4.23
N LEU A 66 2.53 -6.76 3.83
CA LEU A 66 2.79 -6.23 2.49
C LEU A 66 3.54 -7.21 1.60
N ARG A 67 3.09 -7.32 0.34
CA ARG A 67 3.80 -8.04 -0.73
C ARG A 67 5.08 -7.31 -1.10
N ARG A 68 6.08 -8.06 -1.58
CA ARG A 68 7.41 -7.52 -1.95
C ARG A 68 7.31 -6.28 -2.87
N LEU A 69 6.48 -6.36 -3.90
CA LEU A 69 6.31 -5.27 -4.88
C LEU A 69 5.66 -4.03 -4.28
N HIS A 70 4.80 -4.18 -3.26
CA HIS A 70 4.21 -3.03 -2.56
C HIS A 70 5.27 -2.36 -1.70
N ARG A 71 6.11 -3.14 -1.00
CA ARG A 71 7.24 -2.60 -0.23
C ARG A 71 8.18 -1.81 -1.12
N GLU A 72 8.46 -2.33 -2.30
CA GLU A 72 9.28 -1.64 -3.30
C GLU A 72 8.61 -0.35 -3.77
N LEU A 73 7.30 -0.39 -4.10
CA LEU A 73 6.53 0.82 -4.44
C LEU A 73 6.70 1.89 -3.37
N PHE A 74 6.33 1.60 -2.12
CA PHE A 74 6.39 2.58 -1.04
C PHE A 74 7.81 3.08 -0.76
N TRP A 75 8.80 2.18 -0.71
CA TRP A 75 10.19 2.56 -0.50
C TRP A 75 10.68 3.50 -1.61
N ARG A 76 10.38 3.17 -2.87
CA ARG A 76 10.77 3.99 -4.03
C ARG A 76 10.00 5.30 -4.08
N SER A 77 8.74 5.33 -3.64
CA SER A 77 7.91 6.53 -3.54
C SER A 77 8.45 7.51 -2.50
N ILE A 78 8.81 7.04 -1.30
CA ILE A 78 9.40 7.90 -0.26
C ILE A 78 10.72 8.51 -0.75
N HIS A 79 11.54 7.73 -1.45
CA HIS A 79 12.78 8.24 -2.02
C HIS A 79 12.62 9.02 -3.34
N ASN A 80 11.41 9.09 -3.90
CA ASN A 80 11.10 9.63 -5.22
C ASN A 80 12.06 9.12 -6.32
N THR A 81 12.20 7.79 -6.43
CA THR A 81 13.14 7.13 -7.37
C THR A 81 12.45 6.53 -8.60
N PHE A 82 11.19 6.88 -8.82
CA PHE A 82 10.48 6.50 -10.02
C PHE A 82 10.81 7.46 -11.16
N ARG A 83 10.85 6.93 -12.39
CA ARG A 83 11.06 7.72 -13.60
C ARG A 83 9.72 8.28 -14.06
N VAL A 84 9.27 9.35 -13.42
CA VAL A 84 7.97 10.01 -13.63
C VAL A 84 8.20 11.52 -13.51
N GLY A 85 7.45 12.32 -14.27
CA GLY A 85 7.49 13.77 -14.15
C GLY A 85 8.84 14.37 -14.51
N ASP A 86 9.35 15.19 -13.60
CA ASP A 86 10.62 15.92 -13.64
C ASP A 86 11.84 15.06 -14.01
N PHE A 87 11.76 13.75 -13.84
CA PHE A 87 12.83 12.87 -14.33
C PHE A 87 13.04 13.02 -15.85
N TRP A 88 11.97 13.26 -16.61
CA TRP A 88 12.01 13.31 -18.08
C TRP A 88 12.24 14.71 -18.64
N THR A 89 12.13 15.77 -17.84
CA THR A 89 12.25 17.16 -18.29
C THR A 89 13.66 17.55 -18.71
N HIS A 90 14.66 16.79 -18.30
CA HIS A 90 16.07 17.04 -18.62
C HIS A 90 16.61 16.11 -19.71
N ILE A 91 15.75 15.31 -20.35
CA ILE A 91 16.13 14.38 -21.40
C ILE A 91 15.52 14.84 -22.71
N ASP A 92 16.39 15.20 -23.67
CA ASP A 92 15.99 15.68 -24.99
C ASP A 92 14.99 14.72 -25.65
N ASN A 93 13.95 15.29 -26.26
CA ASN A 93 12.84 14.59 -26.94
C ASN A 93 11.89 13.78 -26.03
N LEU A 94 12.10 13.73 -24.72
CA LEU A 94 11.23 13.02 -23.76
C LEU A 94 10.49 13.94 -22.79
N GLU A 95 10.69 15.25 -22.87
CA GLU A 95 9.98 16.27 -22.10
C GLU A 95 8.44 16.12 -22.12
N PRO A 96 7.76 15.83 -23.26
CA PRO A 96 6.30 15.66 -23.25
C PRO A 96 5.83 14.45 -22.41
N THR A 97 6.74 13.52 -22.07
CA THR A 97 6.42 12.40 -21.18
C THR A 97 6.40 12.80 -19.70
N ALA A 98 6.93 13.97 -19.33
CA ALA A 98 6.90 14.49 -17.98
C ALA A 98 5.48 14.87 -17.53
N ALA A 99 4.66 15.38 -18.45
CA ALA A 99 3.28 15.76 -18.15
C ALA A 99 2.32 14.56 -18.26
N CYS A 100 1.24 14.60 -17.48
CA CYS A 100 0.12 13.68 -17.61
C CYS A 100 -0.67 14.02 -18.89
N PRO A 101 -0.86 13.11 -19.86
CA PRO A 101 -1.52 13.41 -21.12
C PRO A 101 -2.99 13.86 -20.98
N THR A 102 -3.64 13.46 -19.89
CA THR A 102 -5.05 13.80 -19.63
C THR A 102 -5.19 15.09 -18.85
N CYS A 103 -4.39 15.26 -17.80
CA CYS A 103 -4.53 16.38 -16.87
C CYS A 103 -3.64 17.57 -17.23
N SER A 104 -2.68 17.40 -18.15
CA SER A 104 -1.71 18.41 -18.59
C SER A 104 -0.88 19.05 -17.46
N VAL A 105 -0.78 18.38 -16.31
CA VAL A 105 0.07 18.77 -15.17
C VAL A 105 1.31 17.87 -15.09
N PRO A 106 2.41 18.34 -14.47
CA PRO A 106 3.57 17.49 -14.19
C PRO A 106 3.15 16.21 -13.46
N GLU A 107 3.46 15.06 -14.05
CA GLU A 107 3.05 13.78 -13.49
C GLU A 107 3.91 13.48 -12.25
N SER A 108 3.30 13.43 -11.07
CA SER A 108 3.95 13.01 -9.84
C SER A 108 3.31 11.73 -9.29
N LEU A 109 3.97 11.04 -8.37
CA LEU A 109 3.36 9.86 -7.72
C LEU A 109 2.12 10.23 -6.90
N GLU A 110 2.13 11.42 -6.29
CA GLU A 110 1.00 12.00 -5.58
C GLU A 110 -0.16 12.27 -6.55
N HIS A 111 0.13 12.90 -7.69
CA HIS A 111 -0.86 13.12 -8.75
C HIS A 111 -1.45 11.79 -9.24
N ILE A 112 -0.61 10.79 -9.55
CA ILE A 112 -1.07 9.47 -10.00
C ILE A 112 -1.95 8.79 -8.95
N ALA A 113 -1.54 8.85 -7.68
CA ALA A 113 -2.23 8.14 -6.61
C ALA A 113 -3.54 8.80 -6.19
N MET A 114 -3.67 10.14 -6.27
CA MET A 114 -4.78 10.87 -5.65
C MET A 114 -5.59 11.74 -6.62
N GLU A 115 -4.91 12.44 -7.52
CA GLU A 115 -5.51 13.56 -8.26
C GLU A 115 -5.89 13.19 -9.70
N CYS A 116 -5.19 12.22 -10.30
CA CYS A 116 -5.27 11.94 -11.73
C CYS A 116 -6.61 11.29 -12.12
N ASP A 117 -7.38 11.96 -12.97
CA ASP A 117 -8.69 11.49 -13.45
C ASP A 117 -8.58 10.20 -14.26
N ALA A 118 -7.62 10.10 -15.18
CA ALA A 118 -7.49 8.95 -16.06
C ALA A 118 -6.80 7.73 -15.42
N SER A 119 -6.39 7.80 -14.15
CA SER A 119 -5.73 6.68 -13.45
C SER A 119 -6.74 5.68 -12.86
N GLY A 120 -7.99 6.09 -12.70
CA GLY A 120 -8.98 5.35 -11.91
C GLY A 120 -8.82 5.50 -10.40
N ALA A 121 -7.92 6.39 -9.93
CA ALA A 121 -7.66 6.60 -8.51
C ALA A 121 -8.92 6.92 -7.71
N LYS A 122 -9.73 7.87 -8.18
CA LYS A 122 -11.00 8.28 -7.53
C LYS A 122 -11.94 7.10 -7.31
N LEU A 123 -12.12 6.27 -8.35
CA LEU A 123 -12.98 5.09 -8.27
C LEU A 123 -12.42 4.04 -7.31
N ILE A 124 -11.12 3.77 -7.36
CA ILE A 124 -10.48 2.79 -6.47
C ILE A 124 -10.55 3.23 -5.01
N TRP A 125 -10.31 4.52 -4.70
CA TRP A 125 -10.42 5.00 -3.33
C TRP A 125 -11.85 4.97 -2.81
N LYS A 126 -12.83 5.29 -3.66
CA LYS A 126 -14.25 5.12 -3.32
C LYS A 126 -14.57 3.66 -2.98
N LEU A 127 -14.16 2.70 -3.81
CA LEU A 127 -14.37 1.26 -3.54
C LEU A 127 -13.67 0.81 -2.24
N THR A 128 -12.50 1.39 -1.95
CA THR A 128 -11.72 1.09 -0.74
C THR A 128 -12.44 1.60 0.51
N GLU A 129 -12.95 2.82 0.46
CA GLU A 129 -13.76 3.43 1.52
C GLU A 129 -15.06 2.66 1.74
N GLU A 130 -15.76 2.27 0.67
CA GLU A 130 -16.98 1.45 0.75
C GLU A 130 -16.72 0.12 1.45
N LEU A 131 -15.62 -0.56 1.14
CA LEU A 131 -15.24 -1.82 1.80
C LEU A 131 -14.90 -1.60 3.28
N TRP A 132 -14.22 -0.50 3.62
CA TRP A 132 -13.95 -0.14 5.02
C TRP A 132 -15.24 0.14 5.79
N ALA A 133 -16.15 0.90 5.18
CA ALA A 133 -17.44 1.31 5.74
C ALA A 133 -18.37 0.14 6.08
N MET A 134 -18.18 -1.04 5.46
CA MET A 134 -18.93 -2.25 5.85
C MET A 134 -18.69 -2.67 7.30
N LYS A 135 -17.54 -2.30 7.87
CA LYS A 135 -17.10 -2.74 9.20
C LYS A 135 -16.81 -1.61 10.18
N TYR A 136 -16.28 -0.50 9.69
CA TYR A 136 -15.81 0.61 10.51
C TYR A 136 -16.30 1.93 9.93
N SER A 137 -16.75 2.85 10.78
CA SER A 137 -17.28 4.16 10.38
C SER A 137 -16.22 5.28 10.31
N ASN A 138 -15.00 5.03 10.76
CA ASN A 138 -13.97 6.05 10.99
C ASN A 138 -12.93 6.15 9.86
N TRP A 139 -13.38 6.25 8.61
CA TRP A 139 -12.46 6.41 7.49
C TRP A 139 -11.69 7.75 7.59
N PRO A 140 -10.34 7.73 7.66
CA PRO A 140 -9.56 8.95 7.72
C PRO A 140 -9.53 9.62 6.34
N THR A 141 -9.44 10.95 6.32
CA THR A 141 -9.18 11.68 5.08
C THR A 141 -7.83 11.26 4.50
N LEU A 142 -7.87 10.61 3.33
CA LEU A 142 -6.65 10.16 2.68
C LEU A 142 -5.83 11.35 2.16
N ASN A 143 -4.55 11.34 2.48
CA ASN A 143 -3.55 12.22 1.89
C ASN A 143 -2.31 11.38 1.50
N TRP A 144 -1.41 11.97 0.75
CA TRP A 144 -0.23 11.25 0.24
C TRP A 144 0.67 10.75 1.39
N GLY A 145 0.84 11.53 2.46
CA GLY A 145 1.60 11.13 3.64
C GLY A 145 1.01 9.90 4.32
N LEU A 146 -0.32 9.83 4.44
CA LEU A 146 -1.04 8.71 5.05
C LEU A 146 -0.98 7.45 4.18
N ILE A 147 -1.00 7.58 2.84
CA ILE A 147 -0.79 6.45 1.93
C ILE A 147 0.62 5.90 2.10
N LEU A 148 1.64 6.76 2.15
CA LEU A 148 3.02 6.31 2.38
C LEU A 148 3.20 5.72 3.80
N GLY A 149 2.49 6.26 4.80
CA GLY A 149 2.45 5.80 6.19
C GLY A 149 1.52 4.61 6.45
N CYS A 150 0.72 4.18 5.46
CA CYS A 150 -0.32 3.15 5.63
C CYS A 150 0.27 1.78 6.00
N CYS A 151 1.58 1.62 5.84
CA CYS A 151 2.36 0.41 6.10
C CYS A 151 2.44 0.03 7.59
N GLY A 152 1.49 0.48 8.41
CA GLY A 152 1.34 0.09 9.81
C GLY A 152 1.69 1.19 10.79
N LEU A 153 1.49 2.46 10.45
CA LEU A 153 1.57 3.56 11.42
C LEU A 153 0.20 4.10 11.82
N ALA A 154 -0.79 4.01 10.94
CA ALA A 154 -2.18 4.33 11.27
C ALA A 154 -2.72 3.34 12.32
N GLU A 155 -3.09 3.87 13.48
CA GLU A 155 -3.73 3.16 14.57
C GLU A 155 -5.17 3.66 14.73
N PHE A 156 -6.11 2.74 14.66
CA PHE A 156 -7.52 3.00 14.94
C PHE A 156 -7.82 2.49 16.34
N ARG A 157 -8.18 3.41 17.23
CA ARG A 157 -8.54 3.11 18.61
C ARG A 157 -10.06 2.97 18.73
N ASP A 158 -10.49 2.05 19.58
CA ASP A 158 -11.89 1.93 19.98
C ASP A 158 -12.24 3.02 21.03
N GLU A 159 -13.52 3.17 21.37
CA GLU A 159 -13.98 4.11 22.43
C GLU A 159 -13.29 3.87 23.79
N LYS A 160 -12.76 2.66 24.01
CA LYS A 160 -11.99 2.26 25.20
C LYS A 160 -10.47 2.46 25.05
N GLY A 161 -10.02 3.13 24.00
CA GLY A 161 -8.59 3.40 23.73
C GLY A 161 -7.77 2.20 23.24
N LYS A 162 -8.37 1.02 23.06
CA LYS A 162 -7.65 -0.20 22.65
C LYS A 162 -7.49 -0.27 21.13
N THR A 163 -6.27 -0.47 20.65
CA THR A 163 -5.97 -0.63 19.23
C THR A 163 -6.55 -1.96 18.71
N LYS A 164 -7.43 -1.90 17.71
CA LYS A 164 -7.99 -3.10 17.06
C LYS A 164 -7.02 -3.59 16.00
N GLU A 165 -6.20 -4.61 16.32
CA GLU A 165 -5.21 -5.17 15.38
C GLU A 165 -5.81 -5.58 14.02
N GLY A 166 -7.04 -6.10 14.02
CA GLY A 166 -7.78 -6.42 12.79
C GLY A 166 -8.06 -5.20 11.91
N SER A 167 -8.42 -4.06 12.50
CA SER A 167 -8.68 -2.80 11.77
C SER A 167 -7.40 -2.23 11.15
N ARG A 168 -6.31 -2.18 11.92
CA ARG A 168 -4.98 -1.77 11.45
C ARG A 168 -4.50 -2.64 10.30
N ARG A 169 -4.69 -3.96 10.43
CA ARG A 169 -4.31 -4.92 9.40
C ARG A 169 -5.14 -4.77 8.13
N LEU A 170 -6.47 -4.63 8.27
CA LEU A 170 -7.37 -4.43 7.14
C LEU A 170 -7.04 -3.14 6.39
N TYR A 171 -6.96 -2.01 7.10
CA TYR A 171 -6.63 -0.69 6.53
C TYR A 171 -5.34 -0.75 5.72
N ARG A 172 -4.29 -1.29 6.34
CA ARG A 172 -3.00 -1.47 5.70
C ARG A 172 -3.10 -2.27 4.41
N ILE A 173 -3.83 -3.39 4.43
CA ILE A 173 -3.98 -4.25 3.27
C ILE A 173 -4.71 -3.50 2.17
N ILE A 174 -5.90 -2.97 2.44
CA ILE A 174 -6.76 -2.36 1.41
C ILE A 174 -6.11 -1.11 0.81
N VAL A 175 -5.47 -0.25 1.62
CA VAL A 175 -4.78 0.94 1.11
C VAL A 175 -3.56 0.55 0.27
N SER A 176 -2.79 -0.44 0.70
CA SER A 176 -1.59 -0.88 -0.03
C SER A 176 -1.88 -1.57 -1.35
N GLU A 177 -2.90 -2.45 -1.39
CA GLU A 177 -3.34 -3.12 -2.62
C GLU A 177 -3.95 -2.09 -3.59
N SER A 178 -4.68 -1.10 -3.08
CA SER A 178 -5.29 -0.04 -3.88
C SER A 178 -4.25 0.88 -4.50
N ALA A 179 -3.32 1.41 -3.71
CA ALA A 179 -2.23 2.25 -4.22
C ALA A 179 -1.39 1.53 -5.29
N TYR A 180 -1.12 0.23 -5.09
CA TYR A 180 -0.40 -0.57 -6.08
C TYR A 180 -1.24 -0.85 -7.33
N THR A 181 -2.54 -1.05 -7.20
CA THR A 181 -3.46 -1.22 -8.34
C THR A 181 -3.51 0.05 -9.18
N ILE A 182 -3.61 1.23 -8.55
CA ILE A 182 -3.56 2.53 -9.24
C ILE A 182 -2.24 2.69 -10.01
N TRP A 183 -1.11 2.39 -9.36
CA TRP A 183 0.20 2.42 -10.01
C TRP A 183 0.27 1.48 -11.23
N LYS A 184 -0.28 0.26 -11.10
CA LYS A 184 -0.35 -0.69 -12.22
C LYS A 184 -1.22 -0.19 -13.36
N LEU A 185 -2.39 0.37 -13.07
CA LEU A 185 -3.28 0.93 -14.09
C LEU A 185 -2.62 2.07 -14.85
N ARG A 186 -1.94 2.97 -14.14
CA ARG A 186 -1.15 4.04 -14.79
C ARG A 186 -0.08 3.48 -15.71
N ASN A 187 0.68 2.46 -15.27
CA ASN A 187 1.73 1.87 -16.10
C ASN A 187 1.16 1.16 -17.32
N ASP A 188 0.07 0.41 -17.17
CA ASP A 188 -0.63 -0.25 -18.28
C ASP A 188 -1.13 0.78 -19.30
N ARG A 189 -1.72 1.89 -18.82
CA ARG A 189 -2.14 3.01 -19.67
C ARG A 189 -0.97 3.60 -20.46
N ARG A 190 0.13 3.92 -19.77
CA ARG A 190 1.30 4.60 -20.36
C ARG A 190 2.11 3.70 -21.32
N ILE A 191 2.23 2.40 -21.01
CA ILE A 191 3.15 1.49 -21.70
C ILE A 191 2.40 0.60 -22.69
N SER A 192 1.26 0.04 -22.30
CA SER A 192 0.55 -0.96 -23.10
C SER A 192 -0.54 -0.35 -23.98
N ARG A 193 -1.26 0.66 -23.49
CA ARG A 193 -2.50 1.17 -24.12
C ARG A 193 -2.35 2.49 -24.87
N GLY A 194 -1.13 2.96 -25.10
CA GLY A 194 -0.88 4.21 -25.83
C GLY A 194 -1.55 5.45 -25.20
N GLY A 195 -1.85 5.43 -23.90
CA GLY A 195 -2.48 6.55 -23.19
C GLY A 195 -3.97 6.40 -22.91
N ALA A 196 -4.67 5.42 -23.50
CA ALA A 196 -6.11 5.25 -23.29
C ALA A 196 -6.45 4.73 -21.87
N PRO A 197 -7.32 5.42 -21.10
CA PRO A 197 -7.74 4.95 -19.79
C PRO A 197 -8.56 3.65 -19.89
N ALA A 198 -8.49 2.82 -18.85
CA ALA A 198 -9.38 1.66 -18.71
C ALA A 198 -10.80 2.12 -18.37
N SER A 199 -11.80 1.31 -18.72
CA SER A 199 -13.19 1.59 -18.34
C SER A 199 -13.39 1.41 -16.83
N ASP A 200 -14.39 2.10 -16.28
CA ASP A 200 -14.73 2.00 -14.85
C ASP A 200 -15.04 0.56 -14.43
N GLU A 201 -15.73 -0.20 -15.28
CA GLU A 201 -16.02 -1.61 -15.04
C GLU A 201 -14.73 -2.46 -14.98
N GLU A 202 -13.79 -2.21 -15.89
CA GLU A 202 -12.51 -2.92 -15.90
C GLU A 202 -11.68 -2.59 -14.65
N ILE A 203 -11.62 -1.31 -14.27
CA ILE A 203 -10.93 -0.83 -13.06
C ILE A 203 -11.50 -1.50 -11.82
N MET A 204 -12.84 -1.49 -11.70
CA MET A 204 -13.56 -2.09 -10.60
C MET A 204 -13.31 -3.60 -10.52
N ASN A 205 -13.39 -4.32 -11.63
CA ASN A 205 -13.14 -5.75 -11.69
C ASN A 205 -11.69 -6.10 -11.34
N LYS A 206 -10.71 -5.32 -11.82
CA LYS A 206 -9.29 -5.46 -11.44
C LYS A 206 -9.06 -5.24 -9.95
N TRP A 207 -9.68 -4.22 -9.37
CA TRP A 207 -9.57 -3.95 -7.94
C TRP A 207 -10.20 -5.07 -7.11
N LYS A 208 -11.44 -5.46 -7.40
CA LYS A 208 -12.13 -6.58 -6.75
C LYS A 208 -11.32 -7.87 -6.82
N TYR A 209 -10.80 -8.20 -8.00
CA TYR A 209 -9.93 -9.36 -8.18
C TYR A 209 -8.70 -9.27 -7.28
N THR A 210 -8.04 -8.11 -7.20
CA THR A 210 -6.84 -7.93 -6.38
C THR A 210 -7.11 -8.14 -4.89
N ILE A 211 -8.18 -7.55 -4.36
CA ILE A 211 -8.57 -7.72 -2.95
C ILE A 211 -9.00 -9.17 -2.68
N ASN A 212 -9.78 -9.80 -3.57
CA ASN A 212 -10.15 -11.21 -3.44
C ASN A 212 -8.94 -12.14 -3.45
N GLN A 213 -7.97 -11.92 -4.34
CA GLN A 213 -6.71 -12.67 -4.34
C GLN A 213 -5.95 -12.49 -3.03
N ARG A 214 -6.02 -11.30 -2.42
CA ARG A 214 -5.38 -11.05 -1.12
C ARG A 214 -6.06 -11.82 0.01
N LEU A 215 -7.39 -11.88 0.03
CA LEU A 215 -8.16 -12.73 0.93
C LEU A 215 -7.78 -14.21 0.77
N GLN A 216 -7.75 -14.71 -0.47
CA GLN A 216 -7.41 -16.11 -0.76
C GLN A 216 -6.01 -16.51 -0.28
N VAL A 217 -5.04 -15.62 -0.43
CA VAL A 217 -3.69 -15.81 0.14
C VAL A 217 -3.75 -15.90 1.67
N ASP A 218 -4.49 -15.02 2.33
CA ASP A 218 -4.65 -15.04 3.79
C ASP A 218 -5.31 -16.34 4.29
N ILE A 219 -6.38 -16.79 3.62
CA ILE A 219 -7.05 -18.07 3.89
C ILE A 219 -6.06 -19.23 3.75
N THR A 220 -5.29 -19.25 2.64
CA THR A 220 -4.31 -20.30 2.38
C THR A 220 -3.23 -20.35 3.46
N LEU A 221 -2.70 -19.20 3.88
CA LEU A 221 -1.68 -19.09 4.93
C LEU A 221 -2.20 -19.50 6.32
N ALA A 222 -3.50 -19.36 6.57
CA ALA A 222 -4.13 -19.80 7.81
C ALA A 222 -4.47 -21.30 7.82
N ASN A 223 -4.85 -21.88 6.68
CA ASN A 223 -5.31 -23.27 6.60
C ASN A 223 -4.23 -24.29 6.29
N ARG A 224 -3.16 -23.91 5.56
CA ARG A 224 -2.17 -24.84 5.04
C ARG A 224 -0.84 -24.69 5.77
N PRO A 225 -0.70 -25.23 7.00
CA PRO A 225 0.61 -25.32 7.62
C PRO A 225 1.53 -26.22 6.80
N LEU A 226 2.82 -25.87 6.76
CA LEU A 226 3.86 -26.81 6.35
C LEU A 226 3.86 -27.99 7.33
N LYS A 227 4.10 -29.21 6.83
CA LYS A 227 4.09 -30.44 7.64
C LYS A 227 4.91 -30.26 8.93
N GLY A 228 4.28 -30.45 10.09
CA GLY A 228 4.90 -30.30 11.41
C GLY A 228 5.10 -28.85 11.91
N LYS A 229 4.55 -27.84 11.22
CA LYS A 229 4.66 -26.42 11.62
C LYS A 229 3.29 -25.81 11.93
N ARG A 230 3.30 -24.73 12.72
CA ARG A 230 2.10 -23.89 12.91
C ARG A 230 1.76 -23.15 11.61
N PRO A 231 0.49 -22.78 11.38
CA PRO A 231 0.09 -21.92 10.27
C PRO A 231 0.93 -20.65 10.20
N ALA A 232 1.22 -20.18 8.99
CA ALA A 232 2.00 -18.96 8.77
C ALA A 232 1.23 -17.70 9.23
N LEU A 233 -0.10 -17.79 9.30
CA LEU A 233 -0.98 -16.75 9.80
C LEU A 233 -1.98 -17.36 10.79
N ALA A 234 -2.23 -16.67 11.91
CA ALA A 234 -3.20 -17.15 12.89
C ALA A 234 -4.63 -17.09 12.29
N PRO A 235 -5.41 -18.18 12.31
CA PRO A 235 -6.80 -18.20 11.82
C PRO A 235 -7.66 -17.07 12.39
N GLN A 236 -7.57 -16.82 13.70
CA GLN A 236 -8.31 -15.76 14.37
C GLN A 236 -7.96 -14.36 13.83
N LEU A 237 -6.70 -14.13 13.42
CA LEU A 237 -6.30 -12.87 12.83
C LEU A 237 -6.95 -12.66 11.45
N VAL A 238 -7.08 -13.71 10.65
CA VAL A 238 -7.76 -13.65 9.35
C VAL A 238 -9.24 -13.37 9.53
N ILE A 239 -9.90 -14.10 10.44
CA ILE A 239 -11.31 -13.92 10.77
C ILE A 239 -11.54 -12.48 11.27
N THR A 240 -10.75 -12.00 12.23
CA THR A 240 -10.89 -10.63 12.74
C THR A 240 -10.55 -9.55 11.72
N THR A 241 -9.73 -9.83 10.70
CA THR A 241 -9.47 -8.90 9.60
C THR A 241 -10.67 -8.81 8.66
N TRP A 242 -11.15 -9.95 8.14
CA TRP A 242 -12.07 -10.01 7.00
C TRP A 242 -13.56 -10.22 7.35
N SER A 243 -13.90 -10.64 8.57
CA SER A 243 -15.30 -10.63 9.03
C SER A 243 -15.91 -9.22 8.89
N GLY A 244 -17.18 -9.11 8.55
CA GLY A 244 -17.88 -7.86 8.25
C GLY A 244 -17.70 -7.38 6.81
N THR A 245 -16.83 -8.01 6.01
CA THR A 245 -16.52 -7.59 4.63
C THR A 245 -16.77 -8.67 3.58
N LEU A 246 -17.29 -9.84 4.01
CA LEU A 246 -17.56 -10.98 3.13
C LEU A 246 -18.96 -10.92 2.55
N ASP A 247 -19.12 -11.39 1.32
CA ASP A 247 -20.45 -11.54 0.76
C ASP A 247 -21.22 -12.70 1.42
N ASN A 248 -22.53 -12.53 1.58
CA ASN A 248 -23.43 -13.47 2.24
C ASN A 248 -23.00 -13.94 3.64
N GLU A 249 -22.35 -13.07 4.41
CA GLU A 249 -21.79 -13.40 5.74
C GLU A 249 -22.81 -13.98 6.73
N ARG A 250 -24.08 -13.60 6.62
CA ARG A 250 -25.16 -14.12 7.49
C ARG A 250 -25.34 -15.64 7.42
N ASN A 251 -24.90 -16.26 6.31
CA ASN A 251 -24.99 -17.71 6.10
C ASN A 251 -23.66 -18.42 6.37
N LEU A 252 -22.64 -17.72 6.88
CA LEU A 252 -21.31 -18.30 7.10
C LEU A 252 -21.19 -18.89 8.51
N PRO A 253 -20.52 -20.05 8.67
CA PRO A 253 -20.16 -20.57 9.98
C PRO A 253 -19.12 -19.65 10.64
N ALA A 254 -19.09 -19.65 11.97
CA ALA A 254 -18.15 -18.81 12.76
C ALA A 254 -16.68 -18.98 12.37
N ASN A 255 -16.28 -20.16 11.86
CA ASN A 255 -14.98 -20.41 11.25
C ASN A 255 -15.13 -20.74 9.75
N TRP A 256 -15.32 -19.70 8.93
CA TRP A 256 -15.54 -19.79 7.49
C TRP A 256 -14.28 -20.08 6.66
N LEU A 257 -13.12 -20.28 7.29
CA LEU A 257 -11.84 -20.38 6.59
C LEU A 257 -11.74 -21.62 5.68
N ARG A 258 -12.51 -22.69 5.91
CA ARG A 258 -12.34 -23.98 5.22
C ARG A 258 -12.87 -24.02 3.78
N GLU A 259 -13.51 -22.96 3.30
CA GLU A 259 -14.09 -22.91 1.95
C GLU A 259 -13.56 -21.68 1.16
N PRO A 260 -13.43 -21.76 -0.18
CA PRO A 260 -13.07 -20.61 -1.00
C PRO A 260 -14.15 -19.52 -0.90
N ARG A 261 -13.75 -18.28 -0.59
CA ARG A 261 -14.66 -17.13 -0.41
C ARG A 261 -14.36 -15.96 -1.32
N VAL A 262 -15.38 -15.16 -1.59
CA VAL A 262 -15.29 -13.91 -2.36
C VAL A 262 -15.86 -12.79 -1.48
N LEU A 263 -15.22 -11.63 -1.46
CA LEU A 263 -15.64 -10.45 -0.70
C LEU A 263 -16.86 -9.75 -1.32
N VAL A 264 -17.21 -10.14 -2.55
CA VAL A 264 -18.20 -9.49 -3.42
C VAL A 264 -18.80 -10.52 -4.36
N GLY A 265 -19.83 -11.25 -3.94
CA GLY A 265 -20.87 -11.65 -4.89
C GLY A 265 -21.73 -10.43 -5.20
N ASN A 266 -22.46 -10.50 -6.31
CA ASN A 266 -23.20 -9.40 -6.96
C ASN A 266 -24.20 -8.65 -6.06
N ARG A 267 -23.74 -7.89 -5.07
CA ARG A 267 -24.47 -6.69 -4.65
C ARG A 267 -24.34 -5.72 -5.80
N ALA A 268 -25.38 -5.66 -6.61
CA ALA A 268 -25.55 -4.66 -7.63
C ALA A 268 -25.16 -3.32 -7.02
N PHE A 269 -24.10 -2.72 -7.55
CA PHE A 269 -23.88 -1.30 -7.37
C PHE A 269 -25.20 -0.61 -7.73
N PRO A 270 -25.70 0.35 -6.93
CA PRO A 270 -26.83 1.14 -7.37
C PRO A 270 -26.41 1.75 -8.71
N GLN A 271 -26.98 1.22 -9.80
CA GLN A 271 -26.92 1.88 -11.08
C GLN A 271 -27.57 3.22 -10.83
N THR A 272 -26.78 4.28 -10.88
CA THR A 272 -27.28 5.64 -10.93
C THR A 272 -28.36 5.65 -12.01
N PRO A 273 -29.63 5.96 -11.70
CA PRO A 273 -30.65 5.98 -12.73
C PRO A 273 -30.24 7.07 -13.71
N LEU A 274 -30.05 6.66 -14.97
CA LEU A 274 -29.95 7.58 -16.10
C LEU A 274 -31.14 8.54 -16.01
N ARG A 275 -30.88 9.79 -15.64
CA ARG A 275 -31.87 10.86 -15.78
C ARG A 275 -32.12 11.02 -17.27
N ARG A 276 -33.38 10.82 -17.65
CA ARG A 276 -33.93 11.24 -18.94
C ARG A 276 -33.82 12.75 -19.10
#